data_AF-A0A644SV14-F1
#
_entry.id   AF-A0A644SV14-F1
#
_cell.length_a   1.000
_cell.length_b   1.000
_cell.length_c   1.000
_cell.angle_alpha   90.00
_cell.angle_beta   90.00
_cell.angle_gamma   90.00
#
_symmetry.space_group_name_H-M   'P 1'
#
loop_
_entity.id
_entity.type
_entity.pdbx_description
1 polymer ?
#
loop_
_entity_poly.entity_id
_entity_poly.type
_entity_poly.pdbx_seq_one_letter_code
_entity_poly.pdbx_strand_id
1 'polypeptide(L)'
;MKAQYQGPSLRGFSWFWLLHFSFHLIMAFVAFGAGLFIIGTEGEILPGIALWGAALFAFSNGIAGFRQLFASKKRKNYLNDN
;
A
#
# COMPACT_ATOMS: atom_id res chain seq x y z
N MET A 1 12.84 39.97 -6.89
CA MET A 1 11.59 39.24 -6.57
C MET A 1 11.87 37.75 -6.69
N LYS A 2 11.87 37.00 -5.58
CA LYS A 2 12.08 35.54 -5.62
C LYS A 2 10.72 34.88 -5.83
N ALA A 3 10.57 34.12 -6.92
CA ALA A 3 9.37 33.35 -7.19
C ALA A 3 9.16 32.31 -6.07
N GLN A 4 8.12 32.49 -5.27
CA GLN A 4 7.70 31.47 -4.30
C GLN A 4 7.02 30.34 -5.08
N TYR A 5 7.78 29.29 -5.37
CA TYR A 5 7.24 28.07 -5.93
C TYR A 5 6.35 27.41 -4.88
N GLN A 6 5.03 27.57 -5.01
CA GLN A 6 4.04 26.83 -4.24
C GLN A 6 4.01 25.39 -4.77
N GLY A 7 5.02 24.60 -4.40
CA GLY A 7 5.00 23.16 -4.64
C GLY A 7 3.78 22.52 -3.97
N PRO A 8 3.24 21.41 -4.51
CA PRO A 8 2.06 20.75 -3.95
C PRO A 8 2.26 20.51 -2.47
N SER A 9 1.29 20.92 -1.65
CA SER A 9 1.41 20.79 -0.20
C SER A 9 1.77 19.34 0.14
N LEU A 10 2.89 19.13 0.83
CA LEU A 10 3.42 17.81 1.20
C LEU A 10 2.39 16.93 1.95
N ARG A 11 1.32 17.56 2.49
CA ARG A 11 0.17 16.86 3.09
C ARG A 11 -0.61 16.05 2.05
N GLY A 12 -0.89 16.60 0.87
CA GLY A 12 -1.64 15.89 -0.19
C GLY A 12 -0.89 14.66 -0.69
N PHE A 13 0.44 14.77 -0.84
CA PHE A 13 1.30 13.66 -1.24
C PHE A 13 1.28 12.53 -0.19
N SER A 14 1.44 12.84 1.10
CA SER A 14 1.43 11.82 2.16
C SER A 14 0.08 11.12 2.32
N TRP A 15 -1.04 11.81 2.10
CA TRP A 15 -2.38 11.21 2.17
C TRP A 15 -2.68 10.30 0.98
N PHE A 16 -2.25 10.69 -0.22
CA PHE A 16 -2.36 9.85 -1.41
C PHE A 16 -1.65 8.51 -1.21
N TRP A 17 -0.39 8.52 -0.76
CA TRP A 17 0.36 7.29 -0.54
C TRP A 17 -0.23 6.42 0.56
N LEU A 18 -0.73 7.03 1.64
CA LEU A 18 -1.44 6.30 2.70
C LEU A 18 -2.65 5.54 2.13
N LEU A 19 -3.49 6.22 1.35
CA LEU A 19 -4.66 5.63 0.71
C LEU A 19 -4.27 4.55 -0.30
N HIS A 20 -3.24 4.79 -1.10
CA HIS A 20 -2.73 3.84 -2.09
C HIS A 20 -2.24 2.53 -1.44
N PHE A 21 -1.48 2.61 -0.34
CA PHE A 21 -1.03 1.41 0.37
C PHE A 21 -2.17 0.71 1.14
N SER A 22 -3.12 1.46 1.70
CA SER A 22 -4.35 0.89 2.26
C SER A 22 -5.14 0.10 1.22
N PHE A 23 -5.28 0.66 0.01
CA PHE A 23 -5.96 -0.01 -1.10
C PHE A 23 -5.27 -1.34 -1.46
N HIS A 24 -3.94 -1.37 -1.55
CA HIS A 24 -3.21 -2.61 -1.79
C HIS A 24 -3.44 -3.68 -0.71
N LEU A 25 -3.51 -3.29 0.58
CA LEU A 25 -3.86 -4.23 1.65
C LEU A 25 -5.27 -4.79 1.48
N ILE A 26 -6.26 -3.94 1.18
CA ILE A 26 -7.65 -4.39 0.95
C ILE A 26 -7.70 -5.36 -0.23
N MET A 27 -7.05 -5.02 -1.35
CA MET A 27 -6.99 -5.88 -2.53
C MET A 27 -6.30 -7.21 -2.25
N ALA A 28 -5.31 -7.25 -1.35
CA ALA A 28 -4.69 -8.50 -0.92
C ALA A 28 -5.69 -9.43 -0.23
N PHE A 29 -6.52 -8.91 0.68
CA PHE A 29 -7.56 -9.71 1.34
C PHE A 29 -8.64 -10.19 0.35
N VAL A 30 -9.05 -9.32 -0.58
CA VAL A 30 -10.01 -9.67 -1.62
C VAL A 30 -9.45 -10.78 -2.52
N ALA A 31 -8.22 -10.65 -2.99
CA ALA A 31 -7.57 -11.66 -3.84
C ALA A 31 -7.39 -13.00 -3.09
N PHE A 32 -7.04 -12.96 -1.80
CA PHE A 32 -6.92 -14.17 -0.99
C PHE A 32 -8.27 -14.90 -0.84
N GLY A 33 -9.34 -14.16 -0.54
CA GLY A 33 -10.70 -14.70 -0.45
C GLY A 33 -11.20 -15.25 -1.77
N ALA A 34 -10.95 -14.55 -2.89
CA ALA A 34 -11.29 -15.03 -4.23
C ALA A 34 -10.53 -16.33 -4.57
N GLY A 35 -9.23 -16.41 -4.22
CA GLY A 35 -8.45 -17.63 -4.45
C GLY A 35 -8.98 -18.82 -3.64
N LEU A 36 -9.35 -18.61 -2.37
CA LEU A 36 -9.98 -19.64 -1.55
C LEU A 36 -11.32 -20.10 -2.14
N PHE A 37 -12.14 -19.16 -2.61
CA PHE A 37 -13.41 -19.45 -3.25
C PHE A 37 -13.22 -20.33 -4.49
N ILE A 38 -12.38 -19.91 -5.44
CA ILE A 38 -12.14 -20.66 -6.69
C ILE A 38 -11.63 -22.08 -6.41
N ILE A 39 -10.68 -22.25 -5.48
CA ILE A 39 -10.19 -23.58 -5.11
C ILE A 39 -11.29 -24.42 -4.48
N GLY A 40 -12.09 -23.83 -3.59
CA GLY A 40 -13.11 -24.54 -2.81
C GLY A 40 -14.38 -24.88 -3.59
N THR A 41 -14.79 -24.04 -4.56
CA THR A 41 -16.06 -24.18 -5.28
C THR A 41 -15.89 -24.68 -6.70
N GLU A 42 -14.84 -24.25 -7.39
CA GLU A 42 -14.63 -24.57 -8.81
C GLU A 42 -13.56 -25.67 -8.99
N GLY A 43 -12.80 -25.98 -7.94
CA GLY A 43 -11.71 -26.97 -7.99
C GLY A 43 -10.52 -26.50 -8.83
N GLU A 44 -10.53 -25.24 -9.29
CA GLU A 44 -9.46 -24.68 -10.12
C GLU A 44 -8.28 -24.24 -9.25
N ILE A 45 -7.35 -25.16 -9.01
CA ILE A 45 -6.20 -24.95 -8.14
C ILE A 45 -5.25 -23.88 -8.69
N LEU A 46 -4.97 -23.91 -9.99
CA LEU A 46 -3.97 -23.03 -10.61
C LEU A 46 -4.36 -21.54 -10.55
N PRO A 47 -5.59 -21.13 -10.94
CA PRO A 47 -6.04 -19.75 -10.80
C PRO A 47 -6.13 -19.31 -9.33
N GLY A 48 -6.56 -20.20 -8.44
CA GLY A 48 -6.60 -19.92 -7.00
C GLY A 48 -5.23 -19.63 -6.40
N ILE A 49 -4.22 -20.44 -6.72
CA ILE A 49 -2.84 -20.22 -6.29
C ILE A 49 -2.27 -18.93 -6.91
N ALA A 50 -2.59 -18.64 -8.18
CA ALA A 50 -2.17 -17.39 -8.81
C ALA A 50 -2.72 -16.16 -8.06
N LEU A 51 -3.99 -16.21 -7.64
CA LEU A 51 -4.61 -15.17 -6.80
C LEU A 51 -3.95 -15.05 -5.43
N TRP A 52 -3.54 -16.16 -4.82
CA TRP A 52 -2.76 -16.12 -3.57
C TRP A 52 -1.39 -15.47 -3.75
N GLY A 53 -0.71 -15.74 -4.87
CA GLY A 53 0.53 -15.05 -5.23
C GLY A 53 0.33 -13.54 -5.38
N ALA A 54 -0.73 -13.13 -6.08
CA ALA A 54 -1.09 -11.72 -6.22
C ALA A 54 -1.44 -11.07 -4.87
N ALA A 55 -2.15 -11.79 -3.99
CA ALA A 55 -2.46 -11.35 -2.64
C ALA A 55 -1.21 -11.09 -1.81
N LEU A 56 -0.26 -12.04 -1.80
CA LEU A 56 1.02 -11.90 -1.08
C LEU A 56 1.84 -10.72 -1.59
N PHE A 57 1.87 -10.53 -2.91
CA PHE A 57 2.58 -9.41 -3.52
C PHE A 57 1.95 -8.06 -3.13
N ALA A 58 0.63 -7.93 -3.23
CA ALA A 58 -0.08 -6.71 -2.84
C ALA A 58 0.08 -6.41 -1.34
N PHE A 59 0.01 -7.44 -0.48
CA PHE A 59 0.20 -7.31 0.96
C PHE A 59 1.60 -6.82 1.32
N SER A 60 2.63 -7.44 0.73
CA SER A 60 4.03 -7.08 0.96
C SER A 60 4.32 -5.64 0.55
N ASN A 61 3.81 -5.21 -0.60
CA ASN A 61 3.94 -3.83 -1.08
C ASN A 61 3.21 -2.83 -0.18
N GLY A 62 2.00 -3.16 0.27
CA GLY A 62 1.25 -2.36 1.22
C GLY A 62 2.06 -2.11 2.50
N ILE A 63 2.55 -3.18 3.14
CA ILE A 63 3.36 -3.08 4.37
C ILE A 63 4.64 -2.29 4.15
N ALA A 64 5.39 -2.56 3.08
CA ALA A 64 6.62 -1.84 2.78
C ALA A 64 6.36 -0.34 2.62
N GLY A 65 5.28 0.02 1.91
CA GLY A 65 4.80 1.38 1.75
C GLY A 65 4.48 2.08 3.07
N PHE A 66 3.70 1.43 3.95
CA PHE A 66 3.42 1.97 5.29
C PHE A 66 4.69 2.17 6.11
N ARG A 67 5.60 1.18 6.13
CA ARG A 67 6.86 1.29 6.88
C ARG A 67 7.68 2.50 6.43
N GLN A 68 7.80 2.73 5.12
CA GLN A 68 8.49 3.90 4.58
C GLN A 68 7.77 5.21 4.92
N LEU A 69 6.43 5.23 4.83
CA LEU A 69 5.63 6.40 5.16
C LEU A 69 5.79 6.81 6.63
N PHE A 70 5.78 5.86 7.57
CA PHE A 70 5.98 6.13 8.99
C PHE A 70 7.44 6.47 9.33
N ALA A 71 8.41 5.84 8.67
CA ALA A 71 9.82 6.18 8.82
C ALA A 71 10.13 7.62 8.37
N SER A 72 9.52 8.07 7.27
CA SER A 72 9.68 9.45 6.79
C SER A 72 9.05 10.49 7.73
N LYS A 73 7.90 10.17 8.34
CA LYS A 73 7.29 11.03 9.38
C LYS A 73 8.19 11.16 10.60
N LYS A 74 8.80 10.07 11.09
CA LYS A 74 9.70 10.09 12.24
C LYS A 74 10.93 10.96 11.99
N ARG A 75 11.53 10.89 10.79
CA ARG A 75 12.69 11.71 10.41
C ARG A 75 12.34 13.20 10.35
N LYS A 76 11.15 13.55 9.87
CA LYS A 76 10.71 14.96 9.80
C LYS A 76 10.54 15.58 11.19
N ASN A 77 9.98 14.86 12.16
CA ASN A 77 9.83 15.39 13.52
C ASN A 77 11.19 15.64 14.18
N TYR A 78 12.15 14.72 14.02
CA TYR A 78 13.51 14.89 14.55
C TYR A 78 14.25 16.13 13.97
N LEU A 79 13.98 16.52 12.73
CA LEU A 79 14.59 17.70 12.10
C LEU A 79 13.86 19.02 12.44
N ASN A 80 12.65 18.97 13.01
CA ASN A 80 11.89 20.16 13.41
C ASN A 80 12.10 20.51 14.89
N ASP A 81 12.56 19.55 15.69
CA ASP A 81 12.79 19.69 17.13
C ASP A 81 14.25 20.07 17.47
N ASN A 82 15.13 20.21 16.47
CA ASN A 82 16.53 20.66 16.57
C ASN A 82 16.76 21.91 15.70
#